data_AF-A0A355F5H4-F1
#
_entry.id   AF-A0A355F5H4-F1
#
_cell.length_a   1.000
_cell.length_b   1.000
_cell.length_c   1.000
_cell.angle_alpha   90.00
_cell.angle_beta   90.00
_cell.angle_gamma   90.00
#
_symmetry.space_group_name_H-M   'P 1'
#
loop_
_entity.id
_entity.type
_entity.pdbx_description
1 polymer ?
#
loop_
_entity_poly.entity_id
_entity_poly.type
_entity_poly.pdbx_seq_one_letter_code
_entity_poly.pdbx_strand_id
1 'polypeptide(L)'
;MPVRKGQSANALPEELLSAIDAEIRMGHARSREESFEAAIVSQLLAFRRASVDRQFAGMVADGPYLAEAAQISEEFSAADWEALACSQQP
;
A
#
# COMPACT_ATOMS: atom_id res chain seq x y z
N MET A 1 -12.29 -14.45 -31.32
CA MET A 1 -12.87 -14.88 -30.04
C MET A 1 -13.43 -13.65 -29.33
N PRO A 2 -14.74 -13.39 -29.31
CA PRO A 2 -15.28 -12.25 -28.58
C PRO A 2 -15.29 -12.57 -27.08
N VAL A 3 -14.59 -11.76 -26.29
CA VAL A 3 -14.59 -11.84 -24.83
C VAL A 3 -16.00 -11.48 -24.36
N ARG A 4 -16.74 -12.44 -23.80
CA ARG A 4 -18.02 -12.15 -23.14
C ARG A 4 -17.72 -11.23 -21.96
N LYS A 5 -18.20 -9.99 -21.98
CA LYS A 5 -18.27 -9.14 -20.78
C LYS A 5 -19.11 -9.91 -19.76
N GLY A 6 -18.47 -10.41 -18.70
CA GLY A 6 -19.16 -11.08 -17.60
C GLY A 6 -20.08 -10.07 -16.91
N GLN A 7 -21.35 -10.06 -17.31
CA GLN A 7 -22.43 -9.50 -16.50
C GLN A 7 -22.69 -10.48 -15.36
N SER A 8 -21.91 -10.38 -14.30
CA SER A 8 -22.38 -10.72 -12.97
C SER A 8 -22.25 -9.44 -12.15
N ALA A 9 -23.18 -8.51 -12.38
CA ALA A 9 -23.42 -7.42 -11.46
C ALA A 9 -24.00 -8.04 -10.19
N ASN A 10 -23.14 -8.58 -9.33
CA ASN A 10 -23.51 -8.74 -7.93
C ASN A 10 -23.77 -7.32 -7.45
N ALA A 11 -25.05 -6.99 -7.25
CA ALA A 11 -25.43 -5.72 -6.68
C ALA A 11 -24.61 -5.56 -5.38
N LEU A 12 -23.99 -4.40 -5.22
CA LEU A 12 -23.28 -4.09 -3.98
C LEU A 12 -24.29 -4.16 -2.83
N PRO A 13 -23.90 -4.68 -1.65
CA PRO A 13 -24.75 -4.67 -0.48
C PRO A 13 -25.28 -3.27 -0.21
N GLU A 14 -26.55 -3.16 0.17
CA GLU A 14 -27.21 -1.88 0.42
C GLU A 14 -26.51 -1.11 1.55
N GLU A 15 -25.99 -1.82 2.54
CA GLU A 15 -25.22 -1.27 3.65
C GLU A 15 -23.94 -0.57 3.16
N LEU A 16 -23.28 -1.15 2.14
CA LEU A 16 -22.06 -0.58 1.56
C LEU A 16 -22.35 0.69 0.77
N LEU A 17 -23.45 0.70 0.01
CA LEU A 17 -23.90 1.89 -0.71
C LEU A 17 -24.29 3.01 0.26
N SER A 18 -25.00 2.67 1.33
CA SER A 18 -25.38 3.62 2.39
C SER A 18 -24.16 4.20 3.12
N ALA A 19 -23.11 3.41 3.33
CA ALA A 19 -21.87 3.88 3.94
C ALA A 19 -21.16 4.91 3.03
N ILE A 20 -21.04 4.60 1.73
CA ILE A 20 -20.42 5.53 0.76
C ILE A 20 -21.21 6.83 0.67
N ASP A 21 -22.55 6.77 0.69
CA ASP A 21 -23.38 7.98 0.72
C ASP A 21 -23.20 8.83 1.97
N ALA A 22 -22.92 8.20 3.12
CA ALA A 22 -22.60 8.94 4.34
C ALA A 22 -21.28 9.71 4.19
N GLU A 23 -20.25 9.06 3.64
CA GLU A 23 -18.94 9.69 3.40
C GLU A 23 -19.03 10.85 2.40
N ILE A 24 -19.85 10.72 1.36
CA ILE A 24 -20.12 11.81 0.41
C ILE A 24 -20.82 12.97 1.11
N ARG A 25 -21.83 12.70 1.94
CA ARG A 25 -22.52 13.75 2.72
C ARG A 25 -21.60 14.44 3.72
N MET A 26 -20.60 13.74 4.24
CA MET A 26 -19.57 14.30 5.12
C MET A 26 -18.49 15.07 4.35
N GLY A 27 -18.51 15.05 3.02
CA GLY A 27 -17.56 15.76 2.16
C GLY A 27 -16.22 15.04 1.98
N HIS A 28 -16.12 13.78 2.40
CA HIS A 28 -14.90 12.98 2.24
C HIS A 28 -14.71 12.46 0.81
N ALA A 29 -15.77 12.43 0.01
CA ALA A 29 -15.74 12.10 -1.42
C ALA A 29 -16.77 12.92 -2.20
N ARG A 30 -16.50 13.21 -3.48
CA ARG A 30 -17.41 14.00 -4.34
C ARG A 30 -18.45 13.14 -5.04
N SER A 31 -18.15 11.86 -5.26
CA SER A 31 -19.06 10.90 -5.85
C SER A 31 -18.78 9.47 -5.38
N ARG A 32 -19.75 8.58 -5.63
CA ARG A 32 -19.58 7.14 -5.37
C ARG A 32 -18.47 6.56 -6.25
N GLU A 33 -18.41 6.98 -7.50
CA GLU A 33 -17.38 6.54 -8.46
C GLU A 33 -15.99 6.90 -7.99
N GLU A 34 -15.77 8.13 -7.52
CA GLU A 34 -14.49 8.53 -6.92
C GLU A 34 -14.13 7.66 -5.70
N SER A 35 -15.13 7.36 -4.85
CA SER A 35 -14.93 6.48 -3.69
C SER A 35 -14.52 5.07 -4.11
N PHE A 36 -15.15 4.52 -5.15
CA PHE A 36 -14.81 3.20 -5.68
C PHE A 36 -13.42 3.18 -6.33
N GLU A 37 -13.09 4.18 -7.15
CA GLU A 37 -11.78 4.30 -7.77
C GLU A 37 -10.68 4.38 -6.71
N ALA A 38 -10.85 5.24 -5.71
CA ALA A 38 -9.91 5.38 -4.60
C ALA A 38 -9.75 4.07 -3.81
N ALA A 39 -10.86 3.38 -3.50
CA ALA A 39 -10.84 2.11 -2.79
C ALA A 39 -10.12 1.01 -3.60
N ILE A 40 -10.38 0.91 -4.90
CA ILE A 40 -9.74 -0.08 -5.78
C ILE A 40 -8.24 0.21 -5.89
N VAL A 41 -7.85 1.47 -6.11
CA VAL A 41 -6.44 1.86 -6.18
C VAL A 41 -5.73 1.54 -4.87
N SER A 42 -6.31 1.90 -3.73
CA SER A 42 -5.77 1.60 -2.40
C SER A 42 -5.58 0.09 -2.20
N GLN A 43 -6.60 -0.71 -2.55
CA GLN A 43 -6.54 -2.16 -2.42
C GLN A 43 -5.48 -2.80 -3.33
N LEU A 44 -5.32 -2.30 -4.57
CA LEU A 44 -4.28 -2.77 -5.48
C LEU A 44 -2.88 -2.43 -4.98
N LEU A 45 -2.68 -1.24 -4.41
CA LEU A 45 -1.42 -0.85 -3.79
C LEU A 45 -1.12 -1.73 -2.56
N ALA A 46 -2.12 -2.03 -1.73
CA ALA A 46 -1.98 -2.93 -0.60
C ALA A 46 -1.58 -4.35 -1.04
N PHE A 47 -2.18 -4.89 -2.10
CA PHE A 47 -1.77 -6.17 -2.67
C PHE A 47 -0.35 -6.16 -3.22
N ARG A 48 0.03 -5.07 -3.91
CA ARG A 48 1.40 -4.92 -4.40
C ARG A 48 2.39 -4.90 -3.23
N ARG A 49 2.07 -4.18 -2.15
CA ARG A 49 2.92 -4.13 -0.95
C ARG A 49 3.02 -5.50 -0.29
N ALA A 50 1.90 -6.18 -0.07
CA ALA A 50 1.88 -7.52 0.51
C ALA A 50 2.65 -8.55 -0.35
N SER A 51 2.64 -8.39 -1.67
CA SER A 51 3.44 -9.23 -2.58
C SER A 51 4.94 -9.01 -2.40
N VAL A 52 5.37 -7.75 -2.24
CA VAL A 52 6.76 -7.43 -1.88
C VAL A 52 7.09 -8.04 -0.52
N ASP A 53 6.31 -7.73 0.52
CA ASP A 53 6.57 -8.23 1.87
C ASP A 53 6.64 -9.77 1.92
N ARG A 54 5.80 -10.47 1.14
CA ARG A 54 5.86 -11.94 1.01
C ARG A 54 7.16 -12.44 0.38
N GLN A 55 7.70 -11.74 -0.63
CA GLN A 55 8.97 -12.12 -1.27
C GLN A 55 10.14 -12.04 -0.29
N PHE A 56 10.08 -11.11 0.66
CA PHE A 56 11.13 -10.90 1.67
C PHE A 56 10.84 -11.60 3.01
N ALA A 57 9.68 -12.26 3.16
CA ALA A 57 9.27 -12.86 4.43
C ALA A 57 10.25 -13.91 4.98
N GLY A 58 10.96 -14.63 4.10
CA GLY A 58 11.98 -15.60 4.50
C GLY A 58 13.21 -14.98 5.17
N MET A 59 13.55 -13.73 4.83
CA MET A 59 14.75 -13.07 5.32
C MET A 59 14.66 -12.67 6.81
N VAL A 60 13.44 -12.53 7.34
CA VAL A 60 13.21 -12.28 8.77
C VAL A 60 13.63 -13.47 9.65
N ALA A 61 13.65 -14.69 9.09
CA ALA A 61 14.11 -15.88 9.80
C ALA A 61 15.58 -16.24 9.51
N ASP A 62 16.24 -15.49 8.61
CA ASP A 62 17.63 -15.73 8.21
C ASP A 62 18.59 -15.01 9.15
N GLY A 63 18.98 -15.70 10.23
CA GLY A 63 19.85 -15.14 11.27
C GLY A 63 21.22 -14.63 10.78
N PRO A 64 21.96 -15.39 9.95
CA PRO A 64 23.21 -14.90 9.33
C PRO A 64 23.01 -13.63 8.51
N TYR A 65 21.97 -13.59 7.67
CA TYR A 65 21.64 -12.40 6.88
C TYR A 65 21.35 -11.19 7.79
N LEU A 66 20.58 -11.37 8.86
CA LEU A 66 20.26 -10.29 9.79
C LEU A 66 21.49 -9.79 10.55
N ALA A 67 22.41 -10.68 10.92
CA ALA A 67 23.65 -10.29 11.60
C ALA A 67 24.56 -9.47 10.68
N GLU A 68 24.72 -9.89 9.43
CA GLU A 68 25.48 -9.14 8.42
C GLU A 68 24.82 -7.79 8.10
N ALA A 69 23.50 -7.76 7.91
CA ALA A 69 22.76 -6.52 7.68
C ALA A 69 22.91 -5.53 8.85
N ALA A 70 22.85 -6.01 10.09
CA ALA A 70 23.06 -5.19 11.28
C ALA A 70 24.49 -4.63 11.35
N GLN A 71 25.49 -5.45 11.04
CA GLN A 71 26.89 -5.01 11.00
C GLN A 71 27.08 -3.91 9.95
N ILE A 72 26.56 -4.09 8.73
CA ILE A 72 26.62 -3.07 7.67
C ILE A 72 25.92 -1.78 8.13
N SER A 73 24.71 -1.87 8.70
CA SER A 73 24.01 -0.68 9.20
C SER A 73 24.79 0.06 10.29
N GLU A 74 25.51 -0.65 11.15
CA GLU A 74 26.37 -0.04 12.17
C GLU A 74 27.58 0.68 11.54
N GLU A 75 28.25 0.03 10.59
CA GLU A 75 29.41 0.59 9.87
C GLU A 75 29.07 1.90 9.13
N PHE A 76 27.85 2.03 8.59
CA PHE A 76 27.40 3.22 7.85
C PHE A 76 26.60 4.22 8.69
N SER A 77 26.32 3.94 9.96
CA SER A 77 25.42 4.77 10.77
C SER A 77 25.84 6.26 10.83
N ALA A 78 27.14 6.55 10.92
CA ALA A 78 27.63 7.93 10.98
C ALA A 78 27.43 8.65 9.64
N ALA A 79 27.75 7.97 8.53
CA ALA A 79 27.61 8.52 7.18
C ALA A 79 26.14 8.79 6.82
N ASP A 80 25.20 7.93 7.27
CA ASP A 80 23.77 8.14 7.04
C ASP A 80 23.25 9.42 7.72
N TRP A 81 23.70 9.70 8.94
CA TRP A 81 23.34 10.93 9.65
C TRP A 81 23.95 12.19 9.02
N GLU A 82 25.20 12.10 8.56
CA GLU A 82 25.86 13.19 7.83
C GLU A 82 25.17 13.46 6.48
N ALA A 83 24.82 12.42 5.74
CA ALA A 83 24.08 12.53 4.48
C ALA A 83 22.70 13.17 4.69
N LEU A 84 21.98 12.77 5.74
CA LEU A 84 20.69 13.37 6.10
C LEU A 84 20.86 14.87 6.41
N ALA A 85 21.85 15.23 7.24
CA ALA A 85 22.12 16.62 7.60
C ALA A 85 22.45 17.49 6.38
N CYS A 86 23.30 16.99 5.47
CA CYS A 86 23.62 17.68 4.22
C CYS A 86 22.39 17.85 3.31
N SER A 87 21.49 16.87 3.23
CA SER A 87 20.27 16.97 2.42
C SER A 87 19.23 17.98 2.95
N GLN A 88 19.37 18.42 4.20
CA GLN A 88 18.49 19.39 4.85
C GLN A 88 19.04 20.82 4.84
N GLN A 89 20.21 21.03 4.22
CA GLN A 89 20.75 22.37 3.99
C GLN A 89 20.00 23.02 2.80
N PRO A 90 19.54 24.27 2.95
CA PRO A 90 18.77 24.99 1.92
C PRO A 90 19.58 25.34 0.67
#